data_AF-K1XK24-F1
#
_entry.id   AF-K1XK24-F1
#
_cell.length_a   1.000
_cell.length_b   1.000
_cell.length_c   1.000
_cell.angle_alpha   90.00
_cell.angle_beta   90.00
_cell.angle_gamma   90.00
#
_symmetry.space_group_name_H-M   'P 1'
#
loop_
_entity.id
_entity.type
_entity.pdbx_description
1 polymer ?
#
loop_
_entity_poly.entity_id
_entity_poly.type
_entity_poly.pdbx_seq_one_letter_code
_entity_poly.pdbx_strand_id
1 'polypeptide(L)'
;MGGGPELPPVAGLSGAAADSQDKGGDKNLRGIVDMGSNGIRFSVSSLAPPTSRILPTLVSYRLDISLYSAQYDDETGERVPIPDDIIAQIIAALMRFKVICRDLKVPENRIRIVATEATRTAVNAVEYCKAIKKATGLKVEMLGKEEEGYVGALGVASGFSTVSGIVMDLGGGSTQITWMRSIDGKVEVSPRGSVSFPYGAAALTRQLEALRKGKSKEDGDAAVARLREEMEANFRQAYDDLKIPADMVEKAQSEGGFPLYLSGGGFRGWGYLLLYMGQIHGRHYPISMINGFRASKQKFQDIETLKKVARESKKIFRVSDRRRAQVPAVAFLVNVLTRSLPHGIKEAHFCQGGVREGLLFRELPQDIRDDDPLEVATENYGRKAADTLSNLLINSIPDSCKKGGRSFPESISKHVVHSLANVLYVHAPMAKEIASTAALYCTSSGFMASTHGVSHSDRALLGLMLEERYEGELPPREADFKLSLQSILTPEEVWWTRYLGAVGLMISKIYPGGNFDGDAPRLKIRSEWASGFGKNNDKEGLRLILSIKKIKKDPLMLKEALSDHVSYIQKVGKSKNWIGGRDGWGMSIDIKIKEVEKMD
;
A
#
# COMPACT_ATOMS: atom_id res chain seq x y z
N MET A 1 32.65 27.94 31.04
CA MET A 1 33.22 26.98 32.01
C MET A 1 32.04 26.31 32.71
N GLY A 2 31.63 25.06 32.52
CA GLY A 2 31.90 23.96 31.60
C GLY A 2 30.61 23.12 31.60
N GLY A 3 30.18 22.55 30.48
CA GLY A 3 30.51 21.16 30.16
C GLY A 3 29.25 20.30 30.29
N GLY A 4 28.41 20.28 29.24
CA GLY A 4 27.38 19.26 29.08
C GLY A 4 28.00 17.99 28.48
N PRO A 5 27.53 16.78 28.83
CA PRO A 5 28.15 15.55 28.36
C PRO A 5 27.93 15.42 26.85
N GLU A 6 29.05 15.36 26.11
CA GLU A 6 29.09 14.94 24.72
C GLU A 6 28.46 13.54 24.62
N LEU A 7 27.41 13.42 23.82
CA LEU A 7 26.88 12.13 23.41
C LEU A 7 27.96 11.42 22.57
N PRO A 8 28.26 10.13 22.84
CA PRO A 8 29.27 9.42 22.08
C PRO A 8 28.87 9.32 20.59
N PRO A 9 29.81 9.44 19.65
CA PRO A 9 29.52 9.32 18.24
C PRO A 9 29.04 7.90 17.93
N VAL A 10 27.91 7.79 17.23
CA VAL A 10 27.39 6.53 16.72
C VAL A 10 28.34 6.04 15.61
N ALA A 11 29.28 5.19 15.98
CA ALA A 11 30.07 4.41 15.03
C ALA A 11 29.22 3.23 14.54
N GLY A 12 29.03 3.10 13.23
CA GLY A 12 28.51 1.87 12.64
C GLY A 12 27.48 1.99 11.51
N LEU A 13 27.70 2.86 10.53
CA LEU A 13 27.17 2.68 9.17
C LEU A 13 28.25 3.11 8.16
N SER A 14 29.41 2.47 8.20
CA SER A 14 30.46 2.61 7.19
C SER A 14 30.52 1.33 6.35
N GLY A 15 29.89 1.37 5.18
CA GLY A 15 29.97 0.34 4.17
C GLY A 15 29.76 0.94 2.78
N ALA A 16 30.87 1.31 2.14
CA ALA A 16 31.01 1.77 0.75
C ALA A 16 30.57 3.21 0.42
N ALA A 17 31.32 4.20 0.92
CA ALA A 17 31.58 5.42 0.16
C ALA A 17 33.09 5.45 -0.13
N ALA A 18 33.48 4.80 -1.22
CA ALA A 18 34.80 4.99 -1.79
C ALA A 18 34.78 6.29 -2.61
N ASP A 19 35.71 7.17 -2.27
CA ASP A 19 36.05 8.38 -3.01
C ASP A 19 36.15 8.12 -4.52
N SER A 20 35.24 8.73 -5.26
CA SER A 20 35.56 9.27 -6.57
C SER A 20 34.83 10.60 -6.69
N GLN A 21 35.55 11.64 -7.09
CA GLN A 21 34.97 12.87 -7.58
C GLN A 21 34.24 12.56 -8.90
N ASP A 22 33.08 11.92 -8.80
CA ASP A 22 32.20 11.71 -9.94
C ASP A 22 31.52 13.04 -10.25
N LYS A 23 31.93 13.67 -11.35
CA LYS A 23 31.24 14.83 -11.93
C LYS A 23 29.86 14.44 -12.49
N GLY A 24 29.54 13.14 -12.58
CA GLY A 24 28.20 12.62 -12.83
C GLY A 24 27.43 12.49 -11.52
N GLY A 25 26.29 13.17 -11.38
CA GLY A 25 25.38 12.93 -10.27
C GLY A 25 24.88 11.47 -10.22
N ASP A 26 24.19 11.09 -9.15
CA ASP A 26 23.63 9.74 -9.01
C ASP A 26 22.57 9.49 -10.09
N LYS A 27 22.93 8.65 -11.07
CA LYS A 27 22.08 8.28 -12.20
C LYS A 27 20.77 7.63 -11.77
N ASN A 28 20.68 7.06 -10.57
CA ASN A 28 19.46 6.40 -10.13
C ASN A 28 18.42 7.38 -9.57
N LEU A 29 18.82 8.61 -9.22
CA LEU A 29 17.90 9.59 -8.65
C LEU A 29 17.06 10.30 -9.72
N ARG A 30 15.84 10.68 -9.33
CA ARG A 30 14.90 11.49 -10.11
C ARG A 30 14.35 12.61 -9.26
N GLY A 31 14.42 13.84 -9.75
CA GLY A 31 13.70 14.98 -9.18
C GLY A 31 12.42 15.21 -9.98
N ILE A 32 11.26 15.14 -9.35
CA ILE A 32 9.97 15.35 -10.03
C ILE A 32 9.19 16.45 -9.32
N VAL A 33 8.70 17.39 -10.13
CA VAL A 33 7.70 18.39 -9.73
C VAL A 33 6.39 18.11 -10.48
N ASP A 34 5.30 17.90 -9.74
CA ASP A 34 3.94 17.76 -10.25
C ASP A 34 3.15 19.04 -9.93
N MET A 35 2.88 19.84 -10.96
CA MET A 35 2.08 21.07 -10.89
C MET A 35 0.59 20.78 -11.08
N GLY A 36 0.02 20.13 -10.06
CA GLY A 36 -1.41 19.81 -10.02
C GLY A 36 -2.31 20.98 -9.60
N SER A 37 -3.61 20.86 -9.92
CA SER A 37 -4.63 21.89 -9.70
C SER A 37 -4.77 22.37 -8.26
N ASN A 38 -4.57 21.49 -7.27
CA ASN A 38 -4.83 21.77 -5.85
C ASN A 38 -3.55 21.94 -5.01
N GLY A 39 -2.37 21.87 -5.63
CA GLY A 39 -1.09 21.90 -4.94
C GLY A 39 0.03 21.40 -5.83
N ILE A 40 1.21 21.99 -5.68
CA ILE A 40 2.41 21.61 -6.41
C ILE A 40 3.23 20.68 -5.51
N ARG A 41 3.61 19.51 -6.02
CA ARG A 41 4.31 18.47 -5.26
C ARG A 41 5.71 18.29 -5.77
N PHE A 42 6.64 18.10 -4.85
CA PHE A 42 8.05 17.93 -5.12
C PHE A 42 8.49 16.60 -4.52
N SER A 43 9.31 15.83 -5.24
CA SER A 43 9.92 14.62 -4.71
C SER A 43 11.26 14.30 -5.36
N VAL A 44 12.19 13.81 -4.56
CA VAL A 44 13.38 13.10 -5.03
C VAL A 44 13.21 11.62 -4.71
N SER A 45 13.24 10.78 -5.73
CA SER A 45 13.08 9.33 -5.61
C SER A 45 14.27 8.60 -6.21
N SER A 46 14.60 7.43 -5.65
CA SER A 46 15.65 6.55 -6.14
C SER A 46 15.06 5.42 -6.97
N LEU A 47 15.64 5.16 -8.14
CA LEU A 47 15.39 3.97 -8.95
C LEU A 47 16.60 3.02 -8.91
N ALA A 48 17.35 3.02 -7.80
CA ALA A 48 18.49 2.14 -7.62
C ALA A 48 18.02 0.70 -7.31
N PRO A 49 18.56 -0.32 -8.00
CA PRO A 49 18.38 -1.71 -7.61
C PRO A 49 18.94 -1.97 -6.19
N PRO A 50 18.39 -2.95 -5.46
CA PRO A 50 17.24 -3.79 -5.86
C PRO A 50 15.88 -3.11 -5.63
N THR A 51 15.85 -1.98 -4.92
CA THR A 51 14.59 -1.37 -4.43
C THR A 51 13.77 -0.56 -5.44
N SER A 52 14.16 -0.56 -6.72
CA SER A 52 13.54 0.29 -7.75
C SER A 52 12.04 0.08 -7.90
N ARG A 53 11.53 -1.15 -7.70
CA ARG A 53 10.09 -1.47 -7.79
C ARG A 53 9.22 -0.65 -6.84
N ILE A 54 9.71 -0.34 -5.64
CA ILE A 54 8.96 0.36 -4.58
C ILE A 54 9.17 1.88 -4.58
N LEU A 55 9.86 2.41 -5.60
CA LEU A 55 10.06 3.84 -5.81
C LEU A 55 10.49 4.63 -4.54
N PRO A 56 11.56 4.24 -3.82
CA PRO A 56 11.95 4.88 -2.56
C PRO A 56 12.03 6.40 -2.70
N THR A 57 11.25 7.11 -1.90
CA THR A 57 11.23 8.57 -1.91
C THR A 57 12.11 9.10 -0.78
N LEU A 58 13.19 9.78 -1.15
CA LEU A 58 14.18 10.30 -0.21
C LEU A 58 13.68 11.59 0.44
N VAL A 59 13.08 12.47 -0.35
CA VAL A 59 12.53 13.75 0.11
C VAL A 59 11.25 14.02 -0.63
N SER A 60 10.23 14.51 0.07
CA SER A 60 9.04 15.07 -0.57
C SER A 60 8.46 16.22 0.23
N TYR A 61 7.88 17.19 -0.47
CA TYR A 61 7.12 18.26 0.15
C TYR A 61 6.08 18.79 -0.83
N ARG A 62 5.18 19.63 -0.30
CA ARG A 62 4.08 20.21 -1.05
C ARG A 62 4.07 21.71 -0.84
N LEU A 63 3.87 22.44 -1.93
CA LEU A 63 3.49 23.85 -1.91
C LEU A 63 1.96 23.93 -2.01
N ASP A 64 1.33 24.46 -0.96
CA ASP A 64 -0.12 24.51 -0.82
C ASP A 64 -0.78 25.67 -1.61
N ILE A 65 -0.42 25.79 -2.88
CA ILE A 65 -1.05 26.72 -3.83
C ILE A 65 -2.08 25.98 -4.67
N SER A 66 -3.32 26.48 -4.69
CA SER A 66 -4.37 25.97 -5.58
C SER A 66 -4.29 26.69 -6.92
N LEU A 67 -3.53 26.14 -7.88
CA LEU A 67 -3.42 26.71 -9.23
C LEU A 67 -4.79 26.85 -9.91
N TYR A 68 -5.74 25.95 -9.64
CA TYR A 68 -7.09 26.07 -10.17
C TYR A 68 -7.83 27.28 -9.59
N SER A 69 -7.80 27.45 -8.27
CA SER A 69 -8.50 28.56 -7.60
C SER A 69 -7.86 29.91 -7.93
N ALA A 70 -6.53 29.97 -8.03
CA ALA A 70 -5.78 31.19 -8.33
C ALA A 70 -6.08 31.78 -9.72
N GLN A 71 -6.83 31.08 -10.56
CA GLN A 71 -7.26 31.52 -11.88
C GLN A 71 -8.72 31.99 -11.90
N TYR A 72 -9.34 32.16 -10.74
CA TYR A 72 -10.66 32.74 -10.62
C TYR A 72 -10.61 33.93 -9.68
N ASP A 73 -11.28 35.00 -10.07
CA ASP A 73 -11.53 36.14 -9.21
C ASP A 73 -12.63 35.77 -8.18
N ASP A 74 -12.38 36.05 -6.90
CA ASP A 74 -13.26 35.61 -5.82
C ASP A 74 -14.60 36.39 -5.78
N GLU A 75 -14.64 37.62 -6.31
CA GLU A 75 -15.83 38.48 -6.29
C GLU A 75 -16.73 38.20 -7.50
N THR A 76 -16.12 38.19 -8.69
CA THR A 76 -16.84 38.05 -9.98
C THR A 76 -16.99 36.59 -10.39
N GLY A 77 -16.11 35.70 -9.93
CA GLY A 77 -16.05 34.31 -10.36
C GLY A 77 -15.50 34.12 -11.77
N GLU A 78 -15.05 35.20 -12.43
CA GLU A 78 -14.49 35.18 -13.77
C GLU A 78 -13.07 34.61 -13.78
N ARG A 79 -12.64 34.15 -14.95
CA ARG A 79 -11.33 33.55 -15.10
C ARG A 79 -10.26 34.63 -15.25
N VAL A 80 -9.24 34.59 -14.41
CA VAL A 80 -8.09 35.51 -14.43
C VAL A 80 -6.78 34.78 -14.76
N PRO A 81 -5.75 35.48 -15.29
CA PRO A 81 -4.39 34.94 -15.39
C PRO A 81 -3.85 34.50 -14.03
N ILE A 82 -2.89 33.58 -14.02
CA ILE A 82 -2.17 33.23 -12.78
C ILE A 82 -1.44 34.49 -12.28
N PRO A 83 -1.71 34.97 -11.05
CA PRO A 83 -1.13 36.22 -10.53
C PRO A 83 0.40 36.18 -10.40
N ASP A 84 1.05 37.33 -10.60
CA ASP A 84 2.52 37.44 -10.59
C ASP A 84 3.15 37.05 -9.25
N ASP A 85 2.48 37.34 -8.12
CA ASP A 85 2.93 36.94 -6.78
C ASP A 85 2.91 35.41 -6.61
N ILE A 86 1.89 34.74 -7.16
CA ILE A 86 1.80 33.27 -7.20
C ILE A 86 2.91 32.70 -8.07
N ILE A 87 3.17 33.29 -9.24
CA ILE A 87 4.28 32.89 -10.12
C ILE A 87 5.62 33.02 -9.39
N ALA A 88 5.85 34.13 -8.67
CA ALA A 88 7.06 34.36 -7.89
C ALA A 88 7.24 33.32 -6.77
N GLN A 89 6.17 32.97 -6.05
CA GLN A 89 6.19 31.93 -5.01
C GLN A 89 6.55 30.55 -5.58
N ILE A 90 6.01 30.21 -6.76
CA ILE A 90 6.30 28.95 -7.45
C ILE A 90 7.75 28.90 -7.91
N ILE A 91 8.26 29.99 -8.51
CA ILE A 91 9.67 30.10 -8.90
C ILE A 91 10.58 29.93 -7.68
N ALA A 92 10.28 30.60 -6.57
CA ALA A 92 11.07 30.45 -5.34
C ALA A 92 11.07 29.00 -4.82
N ALA A 93 9.93 28.30 -4.89
CA ALA A 93 9.84 26.90 -4.51
C ALA A 93 10.63 25.96 -5.44
N LEU A 94 10.62 26.22 -6.76
CA LEU A 94 11.42 25.49 -7.74
C LEU A 94 12.92 25.72 -7.55
N MET A 95 13.34 26.95 -7.24
CA MET A 95 14.74 27.26 -6.95
C MET A 95 15.22 26.53 -5.69
N ARG A 96 14.41 26.51 -4.62
CA ARG A 96 14.69 25.67 -3.45
C ARG A 96 14.76 24.18 -3.81
N PHE A 97 13.89 23.70 -4.70
CA PHE A 97 13.95 22.31 -5.16
C PHE A 97 15.24 21.99 -5.90
N LYS A 98 15.72 22.90 -6.78
CA LYS A 98 17.01 22.72 -7.46
C LYS A 98 18.17 22.58 -6.48
N VAL A 99 18.16 23.36 -5.40
CA VAL A 99 19.16 23.24 -4.32
C VAL A 99 19.09 21.85 -3.69
N ILE A 100 17.90 21.37 -3.31
CA ILE A 100 17.72 20.02 -2.76
C ILE A 100 18.22 18.94 -3.73
N CYS A 101 17.87 19.04 -5.02
CA CYS A 101 18.34 18.11 -6.04
C CYS A 101 19.86 18.12 -6.17
N ARG A 102 20.51 19.29 -6.17
CA ARG A 102 21.96 19.41 -6.24
C ARG A 102 22.63 18.79 -5.01
N ASP A 103 22.10 19.06 -3.81
CA ASP A 103 22.66 18.56 -2.55
C ASP A 103 22.54 17.03 -2.45
N LEU A 104 21.47 16.46 -3.02
CA LEU A 104 21.29 15.00 -3.18
C LEU A 104 22.00 14.42 -4.40
N LYS A 105 22.74 15.23 -5.18
CA LYS A 105 23.44 14.83 -6.41
C LYS A 105 22.51 14.29 -7.52
N VAL A 106 21.28 14.76 -7.62
CA VAL A 106 20.38 14.46 -8.74
C VAL A 106 20.92 15.13 -10.01
N PRO A 107 21.17 14.37 -11.11
CA PRO A 107 21.58 14.97 -12.38
C PRO A 107 20.53 15.96 -12.90
N GLU A 108 20.95 17.12 -13.41
CA GLU A 108 20.03 18.18 -13.86
C GLU A 108 19.09 17.71 -14.98
N ASN A 109 19.57 16.83 -15.88
CA ASN A 109 18.76 16.21 -16.93
C ASN A 109 17.74 15.16 -16.42
N ARG A 110 17.74 14.88 -15.11
CA ARG A 110 16.78 14.00 -14.43
C ARG A 110 15.87 14.76 -13.46
N ILE A 111 15.86 16.10 -13.56
CA ILE A 111 14.90 16.96 -12.89
C ILE A 111 13.79 17.32 -13.89
N ARG A 112 12.56 16.89 -13.63
CA ARG A 112 11.40 17.10 -14.49
C ARG A 112 10.35 17.93 -13.80
N ILE A 113 9.82 18.93 -14.51
CA ILE A 113 8.67 19.71 -14.08
C ILE A 113 7.51 19.33 -14.98
N VAL A 114 6.49 18.73 -14.42
CA VAL A 114 5.33 18.23 -15.13
C VAL A 114 4.09 18.99 -14.68
N ALA A 115 3.29 19.43 -15.63
CA ALA A 115 2.10 20.24 -15.37
C ALA A 115 0.86 19.66 -16.02
N THR A 116 -0.26 19.77 -15.29
CA THR A 116 -1.55 19.19 -15.69
C THR A 116 -2.58 20.26 -16.06
N GLU A 117 -3.87 19.92 -15.98
CA GLU A 117 -5.01 20.72 -16.42
C GLU A 117 -4.97 22.20 -15.99
N ALA A 118 -4.67 22.49 -14.73
CA ALA A 118 -4.70 23.86 -14.24
C ALA A 118 -3.68 24.76 -14.96
N THR A 119 -2.49 24.25 -15.25
CA THR A 119 -1.50 25.04 -16.01
C THR A 119 -1.86 25.08 -17.48
N ARG A 120 -2.29 23.95 -18.06
CA ARG A 120 -2.62 23.82 -19.48
C ARG A 120 -3.71 24.80 -19.94
N THR A 121 -4.66 25.08 -19.06
CA THR A 121 -5.82 25.91 -19.40
C THR A 121 -5.65 27.38 -19.00
N ALA A 122 -4.58 27.74 -18.29
CA ALA A 122 -4.36 29.10 -17.80
C ALA A 122 -4.26 30.13 -18.93
N VAL A 123 -4.86 31.31 -18.72
CA VAL A 123 -4.90 32.40 -19.71
C VAL A 123 -3.48 32.82 -20.12
N ASN A 124 -2.56 32.88 -19.16
CA ASN A 124 -1.16 33.24 -19.33
C ASN A 124 -0.21 32.02 -19.26
N ALA A 125 -0.65 30.84 -19.70
CA ALA A 125 0.15 29.61 -19.58
C ALA A 125 1.53 29.73 -20.25
N VAL A 126 1.61 30.43 -21.39
CA VAL A 126 2.85 30.61 -22.15
C VAL A 126 3.82 31.50 -21.39
N GLU A 127 3.37 32.64 -20.89
CA GLU A 127 4.16 33.60 -20.10
C GLU A 127 4.64 32.95 -18.80
N TYR A 128 3.74 32.26 -18.09
CA TYR A 128 4.04 31.52 -16.87
C TYR A 128 5.15 30.48 -17.08
N CYS A 129 5.03 29.64 -18.13
CA CYS A 129 6.05 28.64 -18.44
C CYS A 129 7.38 29.27 -18.87
N LYS A 130 7.35 30.38 -19.61
CA LYS A 130 8.55 31.15 -19.98
C LYS A 130 9.24 31.74 -18.75
N ALA A 131 8.48 32.28 -17.79
CA ALA A 131 9.02 32.81 -16.54
C ALA A 131 9.74 31.73 -15.73
N ILE A 132 9.14 30.54 -15.60
CA ILE A 132 9.77 29.38 -14.95
C ILE A 132 11.07 28.99 -15.65
N LYS A 133 11.06 28.83 -16.98
CA LYS A 133 12.25 28.46 -17.74
C LYS A 133 13.36 29.51 -17.60
N LYS A 134 13.01 30.80 -17.66
CA LYS A 134 13.96 31.91 -17.51
C LYS A 134 14.64 31.90 -16.14
N ALA A 135 13.87 31.66 -15.06
CA ALA A 135 14.39 31.69 -13.70
C ALA A 135 15.15 30.43 -13.29
N THR A 136 14.69 29.26 -13.75
CA THR A 136 15.18 27.95 -13.24
C THR A 136 16.05 27.19 -14.24
N GLY A 137 15.99 27.53 -15.53
CA GLY A 137 16.56 26.75 -16.63
C GLY A 137 15.76 25.48 -16.99
N LEU A 138 14.77 25.10 -16.17
CA LEU A 138 13.99 23.87 -16.35
C LEU A 138 12.76 24.12 -17.24
N LYS A 139 12.47 23.18 -18.12
CA LYS A 139 11.29 23.23 -18.99
C LYS A 139 10.09 22.62 -18.24
N VAL A 140 8.94 23.28 -18.34
CA VAL A 140 7.65 22.71 -17.93
C VAL A 140 7.16 21.80 -19.05
N GLU A 141 6.98 20.52 -18.73
CA GLU A 141 6.38 19.50 -19.58
C GLU A 141 4.86 19.49 -19.35
N MET A 142 4.09 19.84 -20.37
CA MET A 142 2.63 19.82 -20.28
C MET A 142 2.11 18.43 -20.61
N LEU A 143 1.43 17.76 -19.68
CA LEU A 143 0.78 16.49 -19.98
C LEU A 143 -0.53 16.73 -20.74
N GLY A 144 -0.72 15.96 -21.81
CA GLY A 144 -2.03 15.83 -22.46
C GLY A 144 -3.05 15.17 -21.52
N LYS A 145 -4.35 15.35 -21.78
CA LYS A 145 -5.41 14.72 -20.97
C LYS A 145 -5.30 13.20 -20.94
N GLU A 146 -5.09 12.59 -22.10
CA GLU A 146 -4.95 11.14 -22.24
C GLU A 146 -3.67 10.63 -21.56
N GLU A 147 -2.56 11.35 -21.71
CA GLU A 147 -1.30 10.99 -21.04
C GLU A 147 -1.42 11.13 -19.52
N GLU A 148 -2.06 12.19 -19.01
CA GLU A 148 -2.32 12.38 -17.58
C GLU A 148 -3.14 11.22 -17.01
N GLY A 149 -4.20 10.79 -17.71
CA GLY A 149 -5.00 9.62 -17.34
C GLY A 149 -4.18 8.33 -17.32
N TYR A 150 -3.39 8.07 -18.37
CA TYR A 150 -2.55 6.87 -18.46
C TYR A 150 -1.43 6.86 -17.42
N VAL A 151 -0.74 7.98 -17.19
CA VAL A 151 0.30 8.08 -16.17
C VAL A 151 -0.30 7.98 -14.77
N GLY A 152 -1.47 8.57 -14.52
CA GLY A 152 -2.22 8.36 -13.28
C GLY A 152 -2.54 6.88 -13.04
N ALA A 153 -2.95 6.18 -14.09
CA ALA A 153 -3.16 4.74 -14.09
C ALA A 153 -1.86 3.98 -13.73
N LEU A 154 -0.73 4.28 -14.35
CA LEU A 154 0.57 3.71 -13.95
C LEU A 154 0.93 4.02 -12.50
N GLY A 155 0.55 5.19 -11.98
CA GLY A 155 0.72 5.56 -10.58
C GLY A 155 -0.07 4.64 -9.64
N VAL A 156 -1.31 4.29 -10.00
CA VAL A 156 -2.10 3.29 -9.29
C VAL A 156 -1.41 1.92 -9.37
N ALA A 157 -1.04 1.45 -10.58
CA ALA A 157 -0.39 0.16 -10.78
C ALA A 157 0.91 0.01 -9.97
N SER A 158 1.71 1.08 -9.84
CA SER A 158 2.93 1.08 -9.02
C SER A 158 2.68 0.73 -7.56
N GLY A 159 1.46 0.96 -7.06
CA GLY A 159 1.05 0.78 -5.68
C GLY A 159 0.49 -0.60 -5.33
N PHE A 160 0.48 -1.56 -6.27
CA PHE A 160 -0.03 -2.92 -6.03
C PHE A 160 0.81 -3.95 -6.80
N SER A 161 0.82 -5.20 -6.33
CA SER A 161 1.34 -6.34 -7.10
C SER A 161 0.42 -6.67 -8.28
N THR A 162 -0.90 -6.65 -8.04
CA THR A 162 -1.92 -6.88 -9.06
C THR A 162 -3.04 -5.86 -8.94
N VAL A 163 -3.54 -5.39 -10.08
CA VAL A 163 -4.74 -4.53 -10.19
C VAL A 163 -5.69 -5.16 -11.18
N SER A 164 -6.97 -5.27 -10.84
CA SER A 164 -8.01 -5.65 -11.79
C SER A 164 -9.33 -5.02 -11.36
N GLY A 165 -9.78 -3.99 -12.06
CA GLY A 165 -11.03 -3.31 -11.75
C GLY A 165 -11.12 -1.91 -12.37
N ILE A 166 -11.97 -1.08 -11.78
CA ILE A 166 -12.21 0.30 -12.23
C ILE A 166 -11.27 1.25 -11.49
N VAL A 167 -10.57 2.08 -12.24
CA VAL A 167 -9.68 3.12 -11.71
C VAL A 167 -10.35 4.47 -11.84
N MET A 168 -10.31 5.26 -10.78
CA MET A 168 -10.82 6.63 -10.77
C MET A 168 -9.83 7.60 -10.13
N ASP A 169 -9.66 8.76 -10.74
CA ASP A 169 -8.89 9.87 -10.15
C ASP A 169 -9.83 11.06 -9.92
N LEU A 170 -9.87 11.55 -8.68
CA LEU A 170 -10.66 12.72 -8.28
C LEU A 170 -9.75 13.92 -7.99
N GLY A 171 -9.64 14.78 -8.99
CA GLY A 171 -8.95 16.06 -8.95
C GLY A 171 -9.80 17.20 -8.36
N GLY A 172 -9.32 18.43 -8.57
CA GLY A 172 -10.05 19.65 -8.19
C GLY A 172 -11.11 20.06 -9.21
N GLY A 173 -10.74 20.06 -10.49
CA GLY A 173 -11.61 20.47 -11.61
C GLY A 173 -12.32 19.31 -12.30
N SER A 174 -11.70 18.13 -12.34
CA SER A 174 -12.19 16.99 -13.11
C SER A 174 -12.10 15.68 -12.34
N THR A 175 -12.83 14.67 -12.85
CA THR A 175 -12.78 13.27 -12.41
C THR A 175 -12.58 12.38 -13.63
N GLN A 176 -11.62 11.47 -13.57
CA GLN A 176 -11.34 10.51 -14.64
C GLN A 176 -11.79 9.11 -14.23
N ILE A 177 -12.26 8.32 -15.20
CA ILE A 177 -12.62 6.91 -15.03
C ILE A 177 -12.03 6.06 -16.17
N THR A 178 -11.50 4.89 -15.84
CA THR A 178 -11.12 3.85 -16.79
C THR A 178 -11.17 2.48 -16.11
N TRP A 179 -10.97 1.40 -16.85
CA TRP A 179 -10.63 0.11 -16.24
C TRP A 179 -9.13 -0.13 -16.36
N MET A 180 -8.59 -0.94 -15.45
CA MET A 180 -7.19 -1.36 -15.48
C MET A 180 -7.06 -2.84 -15.15
N ARG A 181 -6.11 -3.47 -15.83
CA ARG A 181 -5.53 -4.75 -15.46
C ARG A 181 -4.02 -4.58 -15.38
N SER A 182 -3.44 -4.82 -14.20
CA SER A 182 -2.01 -4.87 -13.97
C SER A 182 -1.69 -6.26 -13.43
N ILE A 183 -1.13 -7.13 -14.26
CA ILE A 183 -0.74 -8.50 -13.89
C ILE A 183 0.69 -8.71 -14.41
N ASP A 184 1.55 -9.28 -13.59
CA ASP A 184 2.96 -9.54 -13.92
C ASP A 184 3.69 -8.28 -14.47
N GLY A 185 3.42 -7.14 -13.82
CA GLY A 185 3.92 -5.81 -14.20
C GLY A 185 3.35 -5.23 -15.51
N LYS A 186 2.52 -5.96 -16.25
CA LYS A 186 1.92 -5.50 -17.52
C LYS A 186 0.64 -4.74 -17.24
N VAL A 187 0.63 -3.46 -17.62
CA VAL A 187 -0.53 -2.57 -17.40
C VAL A 187 -1.32 -2.41 -18.68
N GLU A 188 -2.55 -2.88 -18.64
CA GLU A 188 -3.58 -2.69 -19.64
C GLU A 188 -4.64 -1.74 -19.10
N VAL A 189 -5.11 -0.84 -19.96
CA VAL A 189 -6.22 0.07 -19.70
C VAL A 189 -7.16 0.04 -20.90
N SER A 190 -8.32 0.70 -20.79
CA SER A 190 -9.23 0.82 -21.93
C SER A 190 -8.53 1.33 -23.19
N PRO A 191 -8.78 0.74 -24.38
CA PRO A 191 -8.26 1.26 -25.64
C PRO A 191 -8.82 2.66 -25.99
N ARG A 192 -9.86 3.12 -25.28
CA ARG A 192 -10.38 4.49 -25.36
C ARG A 192 -9.67 5.45 -24.38
N GLY A 193 -8.68 4.96 -23.62
CA GLY A 193 -8.01 5.70 -22.56
C GLY A 193 -8.89 5.88 -21.33
N SER A 194 -9.05 7.11 -20.86
CA SER A 194 -9.90 7.45 -19.72
C SER A 194 -10.99 8.44 -20.14
N VAL A 195 -12.21 8.24 -19.65
CA VAL A 195 -13.27 9.25 -19.77
C VAL A 195 -13.06 10.29 -18.68
N SER A 196 -13.04 11.56 -19.05
CA SER A 196 -12.84 12.69 -18.13
C SER A 196 -14.11 13.53 -18.02
N PHE A 197 -14.59 13.70 -16.80
CA PHE A 197 -15.76 14.52 -16.49
C PHE A 197 -15.37 15.82 -15.76
N PRO A 198 -16.15 16.90 -15.89
CA PRO A 198 -15.96 18.13 -15.13
C PRO A 198 -16.46 18.02 -13.67
N TYR A 199 -16.38 16.83 -13.06
CA TYR A 199 -16.92 16.53 -11.73
C TYR A 199 -15.84 16.49 -10.65
N GLY A 200 -14.84 17.38 -10.74
CA GLY A 200 -13.80 17.47 -9.71
C GLY A 200 -14.35 17.97 -8.37
N ALA A 201 -13.66 17.69 -7.27
CA ALA A 201 -14.18 17.97 -5.93
C ALA A 201 -14.49 19.47 -5.71
N ALA A 202 -13.67 20.38 -6.23
CA ALA A 202 -13.90 21.82 -6.11
C ALA A 202 -14.92 22.32 -7.13
N ALA A 203 -14.88 21.82 -8.37
CA ALA A 203 -15.84 22.15 -9.41
C ALA A 203 -17.27 21.76 -9.00
N LEU A 204 -17.44 20.54 -8.49
CA LEU A 204 -18.72 20.01 -8.05
C LEU A 204 -19.23 20.73 -6.80
N THR A 205 -18.37 21.11 -5.84
CA THR A 205 -18.77 21.99 -4.73
C THR A 205 -19.37 23.30 -5.25
N ARG A 206 -18.65 24.02 -6.13
CA ARG A 206 -19.13 25.29 -6.73
C ARG A 206 -20.43 25.09 -7.51
N GLN A 207 -20.54 24.01 -8.28
CA GLN A 207 -21.73 23.72 -9.08
C GLN A 207 -22.94 23.45 -8.18
N LEU A 208 -22.79 22.66 -7.12
CA LEU A 208 -23.87 22.38 -6.17
C LEU A 208 -24.32 23.64 -5.41
N GLU A 209 -23.39 24.52 -5.05
CA GLU A 209 -23.71 25.83 -4.45
C GLU A 209 -24.48 26.73 -5.43
N ALA A 210 -23.99 26.84 -6.67
CA ALA A 210 -24.63 27.64 -7.72
C ALA A 210 -26.05 27.14 -8.05
N LEU A 211 -26.28 25.83 -8.03
CA LEU A 211 -27.61 25.27 -8.28
C LEU A 211 -28.63 25.65 -7.20
N ARG A 212 -28.19 25.98 -5.99
CA ARG A 212 -29.02 26.36 -4.84
C ARG A 212 -29.10 27.87 -4.61
N LYS A 213 -28.11 28.63 -5.07
CA LYS A 213 -28.02 30.09 -4.85
C LYS A 213 -29.26 30.81 -5.40
N GLY A 214 -29.93 31.57 -4.54
CA GLY A 214 -31.10 32.39 -4.91
C GLY A 214 -32.38 31.60 -5.23
N LYS A 215 -32.43 30.29 -4.96
CA LYS A 215 -33.60 29.44 -5.21
C LYS A 215 -34.29 29.00 -3.92
N SER A 216 -35.56 28.65 -4.02
CA SER A 216 -36.26 27.94 -2.94
C SER A 216 -35.59 26.59 -2.67
N LYS A 217 -35.84 26.02 -1.49
CA LYS A 217 -35.29 24.69 -1.14
C LYS A 217 -35.74 23.63 -2.15
N GLU A 218 -37.01 23.64 -2.53
CA GLU A 218 -37.60 22.69 -3.48
C GLU A 218 -36.98 22.82 -4.88
N ASP A 219 -36.86 24.04 -5.40
CA ASP A 219 -36.25 24.29 -6.71
C ASP A 219 -34.77 23.92 -6.74
N GLY A 220 -34.05 24.22 -5.65
CA GLY A 220 -32.66 23.82 -5.46
C GLY A 220 -32.48 22.31 -5.41
N ASP A 221 -33.34 21.60 -4.67
CA ASP A 221 -33.33 20.14 -4.58
C ASP A 221 -33.67 19.49 -5.93
N ALA A 222 -34.66 20.03 -6.66
CA ALA A 222 -35.00 19.58 -8.01
C ALA A 222 -33.86 19.82 -9.01
N ALA A 223 -33.15 20.95 -8.92
CA ALA A 223 -31.99 21.24 -9.76
C ALA A 223 -30.82 20.28 -9.48
N VAL A 224 -30.56 19.98 -8.22
CA VAL A 224 -29.55 18.98 -7.81
C VAL A 224 -29.97 17.57 -8.25
N ALA A 225 -31.26 17.25 -8.26
CA ALA A 225 -31.76 15.98 -8.77
C ALA A 225 -31.52 15.81 -10.27
N ARG A 226 -31.79 16.85 -11.08
CA ARG A 226 -31.47 16.84 -12.52
C ARG A 226 -29.98 16.65 -12.79
N LEU A 227 -29.11 17.34 -12.03
CA LEU A 227 -27.66 17.12 -12.14
C LEU A 227 -27.28 15.68 -11.82
N ARG A 228 -27.92 15.06 -10.81
CA ARG A 228 -27.66 13.66 -10.46
C ARG A 228 -28.01 12.73 -11.63
N GLU A 229 -29.18 12.92 -12.23
CA GLU A 229 -29.64 12.11 -13.37
C GLU A 229 -28.71 12.26 -14.58
N GLU A 230 -28.28 13.48 -14.88
CA GLU A 230 -27.29 13.77 -15.92
C GLU A 230 -25.97 13.05 -15.65
N MET A 231 -25.43 13.18 -14.43
CA MET A 231 -24.19 12.51 -14.05
C MET A 231 -24.32 10.99 -14.11
N GLU A 232 -25.44 10.43 -13.64
CA GLU A 232 -25.71 8.98 -13.72
C GLU A 232 -25.75 8.49 -15.17
N ALA A 233 -26.38 9.24 -16.08
CA ALA A 233 -26.39 8.91 -17.51
C ALA A 233 -24.97 8.96 -18.09
N ASN A 234 -24.19 9.98 -17.76
CA ASN A 234 -22.81 10.14 -18.22
C ASN A 234 -21.89 9.02 -17.73
N PHE A 235 -22.05 8.55 -16.49
CA PHE A 235 -21.29 7.40 -15.98
C PHE A 235 -21.70 6.08 -16.63
N ARG A 236 -23.00 5.87 -16.94
CA ARG A 236 -23.46 4.69 -17.69
C ARG A 236 -22.90 4.69 -19.11
N GLN A 237 -22.96 5.84 -19.81
CA GLN A 237 -22.38 5.97 -21.14
C GLN A 237 -20.86 5.69 -21.12
N ALA A 238 -20.14 6.22 -20.12
CA ALA A 238 -18.72 5.94 -20.00
C ALA A 238 -18.42 4.46 -19.73
N TYR A 239 -19.25 3.77 -18.93
CA TYR A 239 -19.12 2.33 -18.74
C TYR A 239 -19.20 1.57 -20.07
N ASP A 240 -20.18 1.93 -20.91
CA ASP A 240 -20.37 1.30 -22.23
C ASP A 240 -19.20 1.63 -23.18
N ASP A 241 -18.74 2.88 -23.18
CA ASP A 241 -17.66 3.35 -24.07
C ASP A 241 -16.30 2.75 -23.72
N LEU A 242 -16.04 2.48 -22.44
CA LEU A 242 -14.76 2.00 -21.94
C LEU A 242 -14.41 0.58 -22.42
N LYS A 243 -15.36 -0.17 -23.01
CA LYS A 243 -15.15 -1.54 -23.49
C LYS A 243 -14.49 -2.42 -22.42
N ILE A 244 -15.12 -2.50 -21.25
CA ILE A 244 -14.62 -3.31 -20.13
C ILE A 244 -14.57 -4.79 -20.56
N PRO A 245 -13.45 -5.50 -20.32
CA PRO A 245 -13.30 -6.90 -20.70
C PRO A 245 -14.41 -7.79 -20.10
N ALA A 246 -14.94 -8.71 -20.90
CA ALA A 246 -16.07 -9.58 -20.50
C ALA A 246 -15.77 -10.40 -19.24
N ASP A 247 -14.56 -10.93 -19.13
CA ASP A 247 -14.10 -11.69 -17.95
C ASP A 247 -14.06 -10.82 -16.67
N MET A 248 -13.75 -9.52 -16.79
CA MET A 248 -13.82 -8.58 -15.67
C MET A 248 -15.27 -8.31 -15.26
N VAL A 249 -16.19 -8.24 -16.22
CA VAL A 249 -17.63 -8.08 -15.97
C VAL A 249 -18.20 -9.33 -15.29
N GLU A 250 -17.88 -10.52 -15.79
CA GLU A 250 -18.29 -11.80 -15.19
C GLU A 250 -17.80 -11.94 -13.75
N LYS A 251 -16.54 -11.56 -13.49
CA LYS A 251 -15.98 -11.53 -12.13
C LYS A 251 -16.71 -10.53 -11.23
N ALA A 252 -17.02 -9.33 -11.73
CA ALA A 252 -17.79 -8.37 -10.96
C ALA A 252 -19.20 -8.87 -10.64
N GLN A 253 -19.83 -9.61 -11.55
CA GLN A 253 -21.14 -10.24 -11.32
C GLN A 253 -21.08 -11.31 -10.23
N SER A 254 -20.10 -12.22 -10.29
CA SER A 254 -19.96 -13.31 -9.33
C SER A 254 -19.51 -12.85 -7.94
N GLU A 255 -18.71 -11.78 -7.87
CA GLU A 255 -18.17 -11.25 -6.61
C GLU A 255 -19.00 -10.10 -6.01
N GLY A 256 -20.12 -9.72 -6.63
CA GLY A 256 -21.04 -8.69 -6.11
C GLY A 256 -20.60 -7.24 -6.32
N GLY A 257 -19.74 -6.99 -7.31
CA GLY A 257 -19.37 -5.68 -7.83
C GLY A 257 -17.92 -5.57 -8.30
N PHE A 258 -17.56 -4.42 -8.87
CA PHE A 258 -16.19 -4.11 -9.24
C PHE A 258 -15.35 -3.68 -8.04
N PRO A 259 -14.08 -4.11 -7.93
CA PRO A 259 -13.09 -3.40 -7.14
C PRO A 259 -12.84 -2.01 -7.73
N LEU A 260 -12.89 -0.97 -6.90
CA LEU A 260 -12.52 0.39 -7.28
C LEU A 260 -11.11 0.72 -6.79
N TYR A 261 -10.31 1.36 -7.62
CA TYR A 261 -8.98 1.89 -7.28
C TYR A 261 -9.02 3.40 -7.41
N LEU A 262 -8.98 4.08 -6.27
CA LEU A 262 -9.29 5.50 -6.14
C LEU A 262 -8.04 6.31 -5.85
N SER A 263 -7.64 7.18 -6.78
CA SER A 263 -6.56 8.15 -6.60
C SER A 263 -7.11 9.58 -6.50
N GLY A 264 -6.22 10.54 -6.30
CA GLY A 264 -6.59 11.96 -6.27
C GLY A 264 -6.87 12.52 -4.88
N GLY A 265 -6.87 13.85 -4.81
CA GLY A 265 -6.97 14.58 -3.54
C GLY A 265 -8.31 14.40 -2.85
N GLY A 266 -9.40 14.31 -3.61
CA GLY A 266 -10.75 14.13 -3.08
C GLY A 266 -10.94 12.75 -2.48
N PHE A 267 -10.63 11.68 -3.24
CA PHE A 267 -10.77 10.31 -2.73
C PHE A 267 -9.81 10.00 -1.60
N ARG A 268 -8.58 10.52 -1.59
CA ARG A 268 -7.71 10.37 -0.41
C ARG A 268 -8.29 11.06 0.82
N GLY A 269 -8.95 12.21 0.67
CA GLY A 269 -9.69 12.86 1.77
C GLY A 269 -10.79 11.95 2.32
N TRP A 270 -11.57 11.33 1.44
CA TRP A 270 -12.59 10.34 1.79
C TRP A 270 -12.01 9.11 2.51
N GLY A 271 -10.89 8.57 2.02
CA GLY A 271 -10.21 7.44 2.65
C GLY A 271 -9.67 7.76 4.05
N TYR A 272 -9.10 8.95 4.26
CA TYR A 272 -8.68 9.37 5.61
C TYR A 272 -9.86 9.58 6.57
N LEU A 273 -11.04 9.99 6.08
CA LEU A 273 -12.25 10.03 6.92
C LEU A 273 -12.67 8.62 7.35
N LEU A 274 -12.62 7.65 6.44
CA LEU A 274 -12.91 6.25 6.74
C LEU A 274 -11.91 5.66 7.74
N LEU A 275 -10.61 5.95 7.57
CA LEU A 275 -9.57 5.57 8.54
C LEU A 275 -9.86 6.17 9.92
N TYR A 276 -10.12 7.47 9.98
CA TYR A 276 -10.45 8.16 11.23
C TYR A 276 -11.69 7.55 11.91
N MET A 277 -12.75 7.23 11.16
CA MET A 277 -13.92 6.52 11.69
C MET A 277 -13.62 5.12 12.21
N GLY A 278 -12.57 4.48 11.69
CA GLY A 278 -12.04 3.21 12.19
C GLY A 278 -11.20 3.36 13.46
N GLN A 279 -10.89 4.58 13.90
CA GLN A 279 -9.95 4.88 14.99
C GLN A 279 -10.57 5.62 16.18
N ILE A 280 -11.88 5.87 16.11
CA ILE A 280 -12.65 6.56 17.16
C ILE A 280 -13.75 5.65 17.71
N HIS A 281 -14.33 6.05 18.85
CA HIS A 281 -15.47 5.37 19.49
C HIS A 281 -15.22 3.88 19.77
N GLY A 282 -14.06 3.54 20.34
CA GLY A 282 -13.71 2.16 20.70
C GLY A 282 -13.31 1.28 19.50
N ARG A 283 -13.07 1.88 18.33
CA ARG A 283 -12.50 1.22 17.15
C ARG A 283 -11.03 1.59 17.04
N HIS A 284 -10.20 0.64 16.60
CA HIS A 284 -8.74 0.77 16.71
C HIS A 284 -8.01 0.41 15.41
N TYR A 285 -8.48 0.88 14.25
CA TYR A 285 -7.80 0.58 12.98
C TYR A 285 -6.30 0.94 13.05
N PRO A 286 -5.38 -0.04 12.94
CA PRO A 286 -4.02 0.11 13.49
C PRO A 286 -3.05 0.85 12.56
N ILE A 287 -3.39 0.98 11.28
CA ILE A 287 -2.49 1.54 10.27
C ILE A 287 -3.06 2.87 9.76
N SER A 288 -2.41 3.97 10.14
CA SER A 288 -2.86 5.36 9.90
C SER A 288 -2.38 5.98 8.58
N MET A 289 -2.09 5.16 7.57
CA MET A 289 -1.66 5.60 6.24
C MET A 289 -2.69 5.21 5.17
N ILE A 290 -2.72 5.96 4.07
CA ILE A 290 -3.66 5.72 2.98
C ILE A 290 -3.19 4.62 2.02
N ASN A 291 -1.87 4.46 1.88
CA ASN A 291 -1.28 3.49 0.98
C ASN A 291 -1.59 2.06 1.45
N GLY A 292 -2.24 1.27 0.60
CA GLY A 292 -2.67 -0.08 0.94
C GLY A 292 -3.98 -0.14 1.74
N PHE A 293 -4.64 1.00 1.98
CA PHE A 293 -5.93 1.03 2.66
C PHE A 293 -7.07 0.63 1.73
N ARG A 294 -7.92 -0.28 2.21
CA ARG A 294 -9.14 -0.73 1.55
C ARG A 294 -10.35 -0.54 2.46
N ALA A 295 -11.47 -0.14 1.88
CA ALA A 295 -12.77 -0.10 2.53
C ALA A 295 -13.76 -1.07 1.88
N SER A 296 -14.59 -1.71 2.69
CA SER A 296 -15.71 -2.52 2.18
C SER A 296 -16.77 -1.62 1.54
N LYS A 297 -17.59 -2.20 0.65
CA LYS A 297 -18.77 -1.56 0.06
C LYS A 297 -19.60 -0.78 1.09
N GLN A 298 -19.95 -1.42 2.19
CA GLN A 298 -20.83 -0.83 3.22
C GLN A 298 -20.21 0.42 3.84
N LYS A 299 -18.91 0.36 4.21
CA LYS A 299 -18.20 1.51 4.79
C LYS A 299 -18.04 2.62 3.76
N PHE A 300 -17.65 2.28 2.53
CA PHE A 300 -17.43 3.26 1.46
C PHE A 300 -18.71 4.03 1.09
N GLN A 301 -19.86 3.36 1.13
CA GLN A 301 -21.18 3.89 0.79
C GLN A 301 -21.92 4.53 1.99
N ASP A 302 -21.35 4.53 3.20
CA ASP A 302 -21.93 5.17 4.39
C ASP A 302 -21.74 6.69 4.38
N ILE A 303 -22.39 7.31 3.41
CA ILE A 303 -22.26 8.74 3.08
C ILE A 303 -22.75 9.63 4.23
N GLU A 304 -23.85 9.28 4.88
CA GLU A 304 -24.44 10.13 5.91
C GLU A 304 -23.57 10.16 7.18
N THR A 305 -22.99 9.03 7.58
CA THR A 305 -22.06 9.02 8.71
C THR A 305 -20.80 9.82 8.39
N LEU A 306 -20.25 9.70 7.18
CA LEU A 306 -19.08 10.47 6.75
C LEU A 306 -19.35 11.98 6.70
N LYS A 307 -20.51 12.40 6.19
CA LYS A 307 -20.94 13.81 6.22
C LYS A 307 -21.12 14.32 7.65
N LYS A 308 -21.66 13.50 8.56
CA LYS A 308 -21.81 13.84 9.97
C LYS A 308 -20.45 14.05 10.63
N VAL A 309 -19.54 13.08 10.49
CA VAL A 309 -18.18 13.14 11.05
C VAL A 309 -17.42 14.35 10.51
N ALA A 310 -17.52 14.64 9.21
CA ALA A 310 -16.89 15.80 8.61
C ALA A 310 -17.43 17.15 9.14
N ARG A 311 -18.70 17.23 9.55
CA ARG A 311 -19.27 18.45 10.13
C ARG A 311 -18.97 18.61 11.62
N GLU A 312 -19.06 17.52 12.38
CA GLU A 312 -19.03 17.57 13.85
C GLU A 312 -17.61 17.48 14.43
N SER A 313 -16.67 16.86 13.71
CA SER A 313 -15.31 16.67 14.24
C SER A 313 -14.51 17.97 14.14
N LYS A 314 -14.00 18.45 15.29
CA LYS A 314 -13.12 19.63 15.36
C LYS A 314 -11.85 19.46 14.49
N LYS A 315 -11.21 18.30 14.61
CA LYS A 315 -9.99 17.94 13.88
C LYS A 315 -10.09 16.50 13.41
N ILE A 316 -9.69 16.27 12.17
CA ILE A 316 -9.66 14.93 11.56
C ILE A 316 -8.23 14.71 11.08
N PHE A 317 -7.63 13.59 11.47
CA PHE A 317 -6.25 13.28 11.12
C PHE A 317 -6.06 13.29 9.60
N ARG A 318 -5.06 14.04 9.10
CA ARG A 318 -4.69 14.15 7.68
C ARG A 318 -5.78 14.71 6.73
N VAL A 319 -6.86 15.27 7.27
CA VAL A 319 -7.92 15.95 6.50
C VAL A 319 -7.93 17.45 6.83
N SER A 320 -7.43 18.26 5.90
CA SER A 320 -7.47 19.74 5.97
C SER A 320 -8.91 20.27 5.92
N ASP A 321 -9.15 21.49 6.43
CA ASP A 321 -10.46 22.14 6.37
C ASP A 321 -11.02 22.24 4.95
N ARG A 322 -10.17 22.57 3.97
CA ARG A 322 -10.57 22.57 2.54
C ARG A 322 -11.13 21.22 2.08
N ARG A 323 -10.45 20.12 2.40
CA ARG A 323 -10.93 18.75 2.06
C ARG A 323 -12.23 18.42 2.80
N ARG A 324 -12.36 18.88 4.05
CA ARG A 324 -13.56 18.70 4.86
C ARG A 324 -14.76 19.40 4.24
N ALA A 325 -14.57 20.63 3.74
CA ALA A 325 -15.60 21.38 3.01
C ALA A 325 -16.04 20.70 1.70
N GLN A 326 -15.17 19.91 1.07
CA GLN A 326 -15.48 19.18 -0.17
C GLN A 326 -16.23 17.86 0.06
N VAL A 327 -16.35 17.38 1.31
CA VAL A 327 -16.99 16.09 1.62
C VAL A 327 -18.41 15.96 1.04
N PRO A 328 -19.30 16.97 1.09
CA PRO A 328 -20.63 16.88 0.49
C PRO A 328 -20.60 16.64 -1.03
N ALA A 329 -19.64 17.24 -1.75
CA ALA A 329 -19.49 17.03 -3.19
C ALA A 329 -18.96 15.63 -3.49
N VAL A 330 -17.95 15.15 -2.74
CA VAL A 330 -17.44 13.77 -2.89
C VAL A 330 -18.54 12.75 -2.56
N ALA A 331 -19.32 12.99 -1.51
CA ALA A 331 -20.49 12.20 -1.16
C ALA A 331 -21.52 12.12 -2.29
N PHE A 332 -21.81 13.25 -2.94
CA PHE A 332 -22.71 13.30 -4.09
C PHE A 332 -22.18 12.45 -5.25
N LEU A 333 -20.88 12.56 -5.55
CA LEU A 333 -20.23 11.73 -6.57
C LEU A 333 -20.28 10.24 -6.22
N VAL A 334 -19.98 9.85 -4.99
CA VAL A 334 -20.05 8.45 -4.53
C VAL A 334 -21.48 7.90 -4.63
N ASN A 335 -22.50 8.72 -4.35
CA ASN A 335 -23.90 8.35 -4.52
C ASN A 335 -24.24 8.11 -6.00
N VAL A 336 -23.83 9.00 -6.89
CA VAL A 336 -24.00 8.84 -8.34
C VAL A 336 -23.34 7.55 -8.80
N LEU A 337 -22.08 7.30 -8.43
CA LEU A 337 -21.33 6.09 -8.80
C LEU A 337 -22.04 4.81 -8.35
N THR A 338 -22.54 4.81 -7.11
CA THR A 338 -23.28 3.68 -6.54
C THR A 338 -24.56 3.35 -7.33
N ARG A 339 -25.18 4.35 -7.96
CA ARG A 339 -26.43 4.21 -8.72
C ARG A 339 -26.24 4.01 -10.23
N SER A 340 -25.05 4.29 -10.74
CA SER A 340 -24.77 4.29 -12.19
C SER A 340 -23.83 3.18 -12.63
N LEU A 341 -22.93 2.70 -11.77
CA LEU A 341 -21.99 1.63 -12.12
C LEU A 341 -22.72 0.27 -12.17
N PRO A 342 -22.81 -0.38 -13.35
CA PRO A 342 -23.37 -1.73 -13.46
C PRO A 342 -22.64 -2.72 -12.55
N HIS A 343 -23.37 -3.71 -12.02
CA HIS A 343 -22.89 -4.70 -11.02
C HIS A 343 -22.47 -4.11 -9.66
N GLY A 344 -22.34 -2.79 -9.56
CA GLY A 344 -22.05 -2.08 -8.32
C GLY A 344 -20.58 -2.17 -7.90
N ILE A 345 -20.33 -1.84 -6.63
CA ILE A 345 -19.01 -1.75 -6.03
C ILE A 345 -18.83 -2.89 -5.03
N LYS A 346 -17.73 -3.65 -5.13
CA LYS A 346 -17.34 -4.68 -4.16
C LYS A 346 -16.59 -4.06 -2.97
N GLU A 347 -15.63 -3.19 -3.28
CA GLU A 347 -14.67 -2.62 -2.35
C GLU A 347 -13.96 -1.42 -2.98
N ALA A 348 -13.41 -0.53 -2.15
CA ALA A 348 -12.66 0.65 -2.58
C ALA A 348 -11.23 0.61 -2.03
N HIS A 349 -10.25 0.59 -2.93
CA HIS A 349 -8.82 0.69 -2.67
C HIS A 349 -8.37 2.14 -2.81
N PHE A 350 -7.74 2.70 -1.78
CA PHE A 350 -7.27 4.08 -1.81
C PHE A 350 -5.79 4.13 -2.20
N CYS A 351 -5.51 4.81 -3.30
CA CYS A 351 -4.21 4.80 -3.94
C CYS A 351 -3.43 6.05 -3.55
N GLN A 352 -2.20 5.84 -3.05
CA GLN A 352 -1.27 6.95 -2.82
C GLN A 352 -0.67 7.43 -4.15
N GLY A 353 -0.34 6.50 -5.05
CA GLY A 353 0.30 6.80 -6.32
C GLY A 353 -0.57 7.67 -7.23
N GLY A 354 0.08 8.62 -7.90
CA GLY A 354 -0.52 9.45 -8.93
C GLY A 354 0.49 9.73 -10.04
N VAL A 355 0.47 10.94 -10.59
CA VAL A 355 1.30 11.30 -11.73
C VAL A 355 2.80 11.05 -11.49
N ARG A 356 3.34 11.44 -10.34
CA ARG A 356 4.79 11.30 -10.05
C ARG A 356 5.22 9.84 -10.01
N GLU A 357 4.50 9.02 -9.25
CA GLU A 357 4.79 7.59 -9.13
C GLU A 357 4.58 6.89 -10.47
N GLY A 358 3.58 7.30 -11.26
CA GLY A 358 3.36 6.77 -12.61
C GLY A 358 4.46 7.11 -13.60
N LEU A 359 5.02 8.33 -13.55
CA LEU A 359 6.17 8.72 -14.37
C LEU A 359 7.40 7.88 -14.03
N LEU A 360 7.66 7.65 -12.74
CA LEU A 360 8.76 6.81 -12.29
C LEU A 360 8.55 5.36 -12.69
N PHE A 361 7.35 4.80 -12.47
CA PHE A 361 7.00 3.44 -12.83
C PHE A 361 7.11 3.20 -14.34
N ARG A 362 6.77 4.20 -15.15
CA ARG A 362 6.94 4.17 -16.62
C ARG A 362 8.41 4.06 -17.05
N GLU A 363 9.36 4.54 -16.25
CA GLU A 363 10.79 4.40 -16.54
C GLU A 363 11.35 3.02 -16.18
N LEU A 364 10.65 2.26 -15.33
CA LEU A 364 11.11 0.94 -14.92
C LEU A 364 11.04 -0.05 -16.10
N PRO A 365 12.06 -0.89 -16.29
CA PRO A 365 12.00 -2.08 -17.13
C PRO A 365 10.84 -3.02 -16.73
N GLN A 366 10.37 -3.84 -17.67
CA GLN A 366 9.20 -4.72 -17.46
C GLN A 366 9.42 -5.77 -16.36
N ASP A 367 10.59 -6.38 -16.32
CA ASP A 367 11.03 -7.32 -15.28
C ASP A 367 10.98 -6.66 -13.89
N ILE A 368 11.48 -5.43 -13.77
CA ILE A 368 11.43 -4.69 -12.50
C ILE A 368 10.00 -4.27 -12.12
N ARG A 369 9.06 -4.17 -13.06
CA ARG A 369 7.64 -3.92 -12.76
C ARG A 369 6.92 -5.18 -12.29
N ASP A 370 7.38 -6.34 -12.75
CA ASP A 370 6.85 -7.66 -12.42
C ASP A 370 7.16 -8.05 -10.97
N ASP A 371 8.29 -7.58 -10.44
CA ASP A 371 8.66 -7.81 -9.04
C ASP A 371 7.54 -7.45 -8.04
N ASP A 372 7.36 -8.31 -7.02
CA ASP A 372 6.41 -8.06 -5.96
C ASP A 372 6.94 -6.97 -5.00
N PRO A 373 6.16 -5.91 -4.72
CA PRO A 373 6.62 -4.79 -3.90
C PRO A 373 6.95 -5.18 -2.44
N LEU A 374 6.33 -6.23 -1.88
CA LEU A 374 6.65 -6.68 -0.52
C LEU A 374 8.00 -7.42 -0.49
N GLU A 375 8.28 -8.27 -1.47
CA GLU A 375 9.58 -8.95 -1.58
C GLU A 375 10.70 -7.93 -1.76
N VAL A 376 10.56 -7.00 -2.71
CA VAL A 376 11.58 -5.96 -2.95
C VAL A 376 11.80 -5.08 -1.72
N ALA A 377 10.74 -4.80 -0.96
CA ALA A 377 10.86 -4.03 0.27
C ALA A 377 11.61 -4.75 1.39
N THR A 378 11.63 -6.07 1.35
CA THR A 378 12.28 -6.91 2.37
C THR A 378 13.66 -7.42 1.92
N GLU A 379 13.97 -7.38 0.63
CA GLU A 379 15.17 -7.97 0.02
C GLU A 379 16.48 -7.53 0.69
N ASN A 380 16.66 -6.23 0.95
CA ASN A 380 17.87 -5.70 1.59
C ASN A 380 18.09 -6.19 3.03
N TYR A 381 17.08 -6.79 3.65
CA TYR A 381 17.17 -7.39 4.99
C TYR A 381 17.44 -8.89 4.95
N GLY A 382 17.32 -9.51 3.77
CA GLY A 382 17.55 -10.91 3.53
C GLY A 382 18.97 -11.34 3.86
N ARG A 383 19.10 -12.56 4.38
CA ARG A 383 20.40 -13.26 4.44
C ARG A 383 20.69 -13.91 3.09
N LYS A 384 21.94 -14.29 2.83
CA LYS A 384 22.36 -14.99 1.59
C LYS A 384 21.52 -16.24 1.25
N ALA A 385 20.88 -16.84 2.25
CA ALA A 385 20.08 -18.06 2.13
C ALA A 385 18.56 -17.80 2.28
N ALA A 386 18.08 -16.60 1.96
CA ALA A 386 16.66 -16.25 2.02
C ALA A 386 15.78 -17.23 1.22
N ASP A 387 16.20 -17.64 0.02
CA ASP A 387 15.47 -18.62 -0.80
C ASP A 387 15.38 -19.99 -0.13
N THR A 388 16.48 -20.47 0.46
CA THR A 388 16.48 -21.73 1.21
C THR A 388 15.52 -21.68 2.38
N LEU A 389 15.50 -20.55 3.11
CA LEU A 389 14.60 -20.34 4.22
C LEU A 389 13.14 -20.24 3.78
N SER A 390 12.86 -19.53 2.68
CA SER A 390 11.53 -19.45 2.08
C SER A 390 11.04 -20.84 1.69
N ASN A 391 11.89 -21.66 1.06
CA ASN A 391 11.57 -23.04 0.71
C ASN A 391 11.25 -23.90 1.95
N LEU A 392 11.95 -23.72 3.07
CA LEU A 392 11.61 -24.43 4.31
C LEU A 392 10.23 -24.03 4.84
N LEU A 393 9.89 -22.74 4.79
CA LEU A 393 8.58 -22.23 5.19
C LEU A 393 7.48 -22.73 4.24
N ILE A 394 7.68 -22.66 2.93
CA ILE A 394 6.76 -23.17 1.92
C ILE A 394 6.52 -24.66 2.09
N ASN A 395 7.57 -25.45 2.31
CA ASN A 395 7.45 -26.90 2.53
C ASN A 395 6.74 -27.27 3.86
N SER A 396 6.50 -26.29 4.74
CA SER A 396 5.67 -26.46 5.95
C SER A 396 4.18 -26.24 5.70
N ILE A 397 3.81 -25.80 4.49
CA ILE A 397 2.44 -25.58 4.05
C ILE A 397 2.00 -26.77 3.18
N PRO A 398 0.91 -27.48 3.53
CA PRO A 398 0.44 -28.60 2.72
C PRO A 398 -0.11 -28.15 1.36
N ASP A 399 0.14 -28.94 0.32
CA ASP A 399 -0.44 -28.72 -1.01
C ASP A 399 -1.98 -28.74 -0.95
N SER A 400 -2.64 -27.89 -1.75
CA SER A 400 -4.10 -27.82 -1.79
C SER A 400 -4.75 -29.18 -2.08
N CYS A 401 -5.78 -29.53 -1.30
CA CYS A 401 -6.49 -30.79 -1.49
C CYS A 401 -7.28 -30.79 -2.80
N LYS A 402 -6.95 -31.71 -3.73
CA LYS A 402 -7.57 -31.81 -5.07
C LYS A 402 -9.09 -32.08 -5.08
N LYS A 403 -9.71 -32.42 -3.93
CA LYS A 403 -11.12 -32.84 -3.82
C LYS A 403 -12.00 -31.90 -2.98
N GLY A 404 -11.69 -30.60 -2.94
CA GLY A 404 -12.51 -29.61 -2.21
C GLY A 404 -12.41 -29.69 -0.68
N GLY A 405 -11.29 -30.21 -0.17
CA GLY A 405 -10.95 -30.17 1.26
C GLY A 405 -10.30 -28.85 1.69
N ARG A 406 -9.63 -28.83 2.84
CA ARG A 406 -8.87 -27.65 3.30
C ARG A 406 -7.82 -27.22 2.27
N SER A 407 -7.61 -25.91 2.17
CA SER A 407 -6.58 -25.30 1.34
C SER A 407 -5.82 -24.25 2.16
N PHE A 408 -4.62 -23.91 1.70
CA PHE A 408 -3.91 -22.75 2.19
C PHE A 408 -4.58 -21.46 1.66
N PRO A 409 -4.77 -20.40 2.47
CA PRO A 409 -5.41 -19.17 2.02
C PRO A 409 -4.62 -18.50 0.90
N GLU A 410 -5.28 -18.21 -0.22
CA GLU A 410 -4.68 -17.56 -1.39
C GLU A 410 -4.13 -16.14 -1.08
N SER A 411 -4.65 -15.51 -0.03
CA SER A 411 -4.20 -14.19 0.42
C SER A 411 -2.79 -14.19 1.01
N ILE A 412 -2.27 -15.35 1.45
CA ILE A 412 -0.87 -15.50 1.85
C ILE A 412 -0.11 -16.04 0.64
N SER A 413 0.33 -15.15 -0.23
CA SER A 413 1.06 -15.54 -1.43
C SER A 413 2.46 -16.11 -1.10
N LYS A 414 3.08 -16.77 -2.09
CA LYS A 414 4.51 -17.13 -2.01
C LYS A 414 5.40 -15.91 -1.70
N HIS A 415 4.99 -14.73 -2.15
CA HIS A 415 5.72 -13.48 -1.93
C HIS A 415 5.66 -13.01 -0.48
N VAL A 416 4.55 -13.23 0.21
CA VAL A 416 4.45 -12.98 1.66
C VAL A 416 5.38 -13.93 2.43
N VAL A 417 5.45 -15.20 2.04
CA VAL A 417 6.31 -16.20 2.69
C VAL A 417 7.80 -15.92 2.44
N HIS A 418 8.18 -15.56 1.23
CA HIS A 418 9.55 -15.15 0.90
C HIS A 418 9.94 -13.86 1.63
N SER A 419 9.03 -12.89 1.69
CA SER A 419 9.23 -11.68 2.47
C SER A 419 9.47 -11.97 3.95
N LEU A 420 8.69 -12.89 4.56
CA LEU A 420 8.96 -13.37 5.92
C LEU A 420 10.36 -13.97 6.04
N ALA A 421 10.82 -14.76 5.06
CA ALA A 421 12.17 -15.30 5.06
C ALA A 421 13.24 -14.20 5.03
N ASN A 422 13.06 -13.17 4.19
CA ASN A 422 13.97 -12.04 4.12
C ASN A 422 14.14 -11.35 5.48
N VAL A 423 13.04 -11.03 6.16
CA VAL A 423 13.09 -10.27 7.42
C VAL A 423 13.13 -11.13 8.69
N LEU A 424 13.20 -12.46 8.56
CA LEU A 424 13.09 -13.39 9.70
C LEU A 424 14.08 -13.05 10.82
N TYR A 425 15.32 -12.69 10.47
CA TYR A 425 16.41 -12.44 11.43
C TYR A 425 16.63 -10.96 11.78
N VAL A 426 15.81 -10.02 11.29
CA VAL A 426 16.04 -8.57 11.46
C VAL A 426 16.10 -8.15 12.93
N HIS A 427 15.20 -8.66 13.75
CA HIS A 427 15.12 -8.32 15.17
C HIS A 427 15.91 -9.30 16.06
N ALA A 428 16.67 -10.24 15.50
CA ALA A 428 17.45 -11.22 16.27
C ALA A 428 18.52 -10.62 17.20
N PRO A 429 19.17 -9.48 16.87
CA PRO A 429 20.10 -8.82 17.79
C PRO A 429 19.44 -8.12 18.98
N MET A 430 18.10 -7.96 18.98
CA MET A 430 17.39 -7.26 20.04
C MET A 430 17.20 -8.13 21.28
N ALA A 431 17.02 -7.48 22.44
CA ALA A 431 16.58 -8.14 23.66
C ALA A 431 15.21 -8.81 23.44
N LYS A 432 14.99 -9.98 24.06
CA LYS A 432 13.77 -10.79 23.84
C LYS A 432 12.50 -10.02 24.20
N GLU A 433 12.59 -9.17 25.22
CA GLU A 433 11.52 -8.34 25.76
C GLU A 433 11.02 -7.28 24.77
N ILE A 434 11.82 -6.94 23.74
CA ILE A 434 11.52 -5.87 22.78
C ILE A 434 11.41 -6.41 21.36
N ALA A 435 12.09 -7.51 21.02
CA ALA A 435 12.11 -8.07 19.67
C ALA A 435 10.70 -8.35 19.12
N SER A 436 9.83 -8.95 19.95
CA SER A 436 8.42 -9.22 19.64
C SER A 436 7.63 -7.95 19.33
N THR A 437 7.75 -6.92 20.18
CA THR A 437 7.10 -5.62 19.95
C THR A 437 7.65 -4.92 18.71
N ALA A 438 8.98 -4.86 18.53
CA ALA A 438 9.58 -4.24 17.35
C ALA A 438 9.14 -4.94 16.05
N ALA A 439 9.07 -6.27 16.07
CA ALA A 439 8.54 -7.08 14.98
C ALA A 439 7.07 -6.75 14.66
N LEU A 440 6.21 -6.61 15.68
CA LEU A 440 4.80 -6.26 15.49
C LEU A 440 4.62 -4.89 14.80
N TYR A 441 5.50 -3.93 15.12
CA TYR A 441 5.44 -2.56 14.59
C TYR A 441 6.22 -2.35 13.27
N CYS A 442 7.01 -3.33 12.82
CA CYS A 442 7.97 -3.14 11.72
C CYS A 442 7.33 -2.64 10.40
N THR A 443 6.08 -3.04 10.14
CA THR A 443 5.32 -2.71 8.93
C THR A 443 4.42 -1.48 9.05
N SER A 444 4.11 -1.02 10.27
CA SER A 444 3.17 0.09 10.52
C SER A 444 3.88 1.39 10.88
N SER A 445 4.94 1.31 11.70
CA SER A 445 5.74 2.46 12.14
C SER A 445 7.25 2.20 12.13
N GLY A 446 7.68 0.98 11.82
CA GLY A 446 9.09 0.63 11.70
C GLY A 446 9.68 0.83 10.30
N PHE A 447 10.71 0.03 9.97
CA PHE A 447 11.53 0.23 8.77
C PHE A 447 10.77 0.04 7.44
N MET A 448 9.63 -0.64 7.43
CA MET A 448 8.77 -0.79 6.24
C MET A 448 7.59 0.19 6.20
N ALA A 449 7.47 1.11 7.17
CA ALA A 449 6.35 2.05 7.22
C ALA A 449 6.29 2.98 5.99
N SER A 450 7.43 3.25 5.36
CA SER A 450 7.53 4.09 4.15
C SER A 450 7.38 3.32 2.84
N THR A 451 7.30 1.98 2.88
CA THR A 451 7.22 1.14 1.69
C THR A 451 5.98 1.45 0.87
N HIS A 452 6.18 1.79 -0.41
CA HIS A 452 5.11 1.92 -1.40
C HIS A 452 4.72 0.53 -1.92
N GLY A 453 3.46 0.34 -2.33
CA GLY A 453 3.07 -0.91 -2.99
C GLY A 453 2.52 -2.02 -2.10
N VAL A 454 2.53 -1.86 -0.77
CA VAL A 454 2.17 -2.92 0.17
C VAL A 454 0.82 -2.66 0.84
N SER A 455 -0.09 -3.63 0.75
CA SER A 455 -1.44 -3.57 1.33
C SER A 455 -1.42 -3.60 2.87
N HIS A 456 -2.47 -3.09 3.51
CA HIS A 456 -2.60 -3.20 4.97
C HIS A 456 -2.72 -4.65 5.44
N SER A 457 -3.29 -5.54 4.63
CA SER A 457 -3.36 -6.97 4.92
C SER A 457 -1.98 -7.61 4.93
N ASP A 458 -1.14 -7.35 3.92
CA ASP A 458 0.24 -7.87 3.88
C ASP A 458 1.09 -7.35 5.04
N ARG A 459 0.91 -6.06 5.41
CA ARG A 459 1.55 -5.48 6.60
C ARG A 459 1.16 -6.21 7.87
N ALA A 460 -0.14 -6.54 8.02
CA ALA A 460 -0.65 -7.27 9.17
C ALA A 460 -0.14 -8.72 9.18
N LEU A 461 -0.17 -9.41 8.04
CA LEU A 461 0.35 -10.77 7.88
C LEU A 461 1.81 -10.84 8.32
N LEU A 462 2.67 -9.99 7.74
CA LEU A 462 4.10 -10.00 8.02
C LEU A 462 4.42 -9.59 9.47
N GLY A 463 3.76 -8.55 9.99
CA GLY A 463 3.95 -8.09 11.37
C GLY A 463 3.55 -9.14 12.41
N LEU A 464 2.42 -9.82 12.21
CA LEU A 464 1.95 -10.89 13.11
C LEU A 464 2.81 -12.15 13.00
N MET A 465 3.24 -12.55 11.79
CA MET A 465 4.16 -13.68 11.61
C MET A 465 5.51 -13.42 12.30
N LEU A 466 6.06 -12.21 12.16
CA LEU A 466 7.32 -11.85 12.78
C LEU A 466 7.21 -11.77 14.31
N GLU A 467 6.13 -11.20 14.84
CA GLU A 467 5.90 -11.14 16.29
C GLU A 467 5.84 -12.55 16.90
N GLU A 468 5.07 -13.47 16.30
CA GLU A 468 5.00 -14.87 16.72
C GLU A 468 6.34 -15.59 16.57
N ARG A 469 7.14 -15.22 15.55
CA ARG A 469 8.52 -15.69 15.39
C ARG A 469 9.41 -15.28 16.57
N TYR A 470 9.15 -14.16 17.23
CA TYR A 470 9.88 -13.72 18.44
C TYR A 470 9.12 -14.11 19.72
N GLU A 471 8.62 -15.34 19.76
CA GLU A 471 7.94 -15.99 20.90
C GLU A 471 6.53 -15.44 21.21
N GLY A 472 6.08 -14.39 20.51
CA GLY A 472 4.71 -13.86 20.59
C GLY A 472 4.35 -13.25 21.96
N GLU A 473 5.35 -13.03 22.81
CA GLU A 473 5.18 -12.43 24.13
C GLU A 473 5.19 -10.92 23.99
N LEU A 474 4.15 -10.27 24.50
CA LEU A 474 3.96 -8.82 24.41
C LEU A 474 3.61 -8.25 25.77
N PRO A 475 4.11 -7.04 26.11
CA PRO A 475 3.63 -6.35 27.29
C PRO A 475 2.14 -6.00 27.13
N PRO A 476 1.35 -5.97 28.22
CA PRO A 476 -0.10 -5.78 28.14
C PRO A 476 -0.58 -4.57 27.33
N ARG A 477 0.22 -3.49 27.30
CA ARG A 477 -0.08 -2.27 26.53
C ARG A 477 -0.12 -2.47 25.00
N GLU A 478 0.50 -3.53 24.48
CA GLU A 478 0.55 -3.82 23.04
C GLU A 478 -0.59 -4.76 22.60
N ALA A 479 -1.36 -5.30 23.55
CA ALA A 479 -2.42 -6.28 23.27
C ALA A 479 -3.49 -5.71 22.33
N ASP A 480 -3.92 -4.46 22.57
CA ASP A 480 -4.93 -3.80 21.74
C ASP A 480 -4.43 -3.57 20.31
N PHE A 481 -3.14 -3.27 20.15
CA PHE A 481 -2.55 -3.09 18.82
C PHE A 481 -2.47 -4.42 18.05
N LYS A 482 -2.07 -5.52 18.71
CA LYS A 482 -2.12 -6.87 18.12
C LYS A 482 -3.53 -7.26 17.69
N LEU A 483 -4.53 -7.09 18.56
CA LEU A 483 -5.93 -7.37 18.25
C LEU A 483 -6.43 -6.53 17.07
N SER A 484 -6.00 -5.27 17.01
CA SER A 484 -6.32 -4.35 15.93
C SER A 484 -5.73 -4.78 14.60
N LEU A 485 -4.48 -5.25 14.57
CA LEU A 485 -3.87 -5.84 13.36
C LEU A 485 -4.60 -7.11 12.93
N GLN A 486 -4.94 -7.99 13.87
CA GLN A 486 -5.71 -9.19 13.60
C GLN A 486 -7.09 -8.87 12.99
N SER A 487 -7.71 -7.75 13.35
CA SER A 487 -9.02 -7.32 12.82
C SER A 487 -9.02 -6.93 11.34
N ILE A 488 -7.83 -6.75 10.73
CA ILE A 488 -7.68 -6.53 9.29
C ILE A 488 -7.83 -7.86 8.53
N LEU A 489 -7.55 -8.99 9.19
CA LEU A 489 -7.46 -10.31 8.62
C LEU A 489 -8.67 -11.17 9.04
N THR A 490 -8.90 -12.24 8.29
CA THR A 490 -9.82 -13.31 8.65
C THR A 490 -9.25 -14.17 9.80
N PRO A 491 -10.09 -14.86 10.58
CA PRO A 491 -9.62 -15.79 11.61
C PRO A 491 -8.68 -16.88 11.09
N GLU A 492 -8.88 -17.32 9.84
CA GLU A 492 -8.01 -18.26 9.12
C GLU A 492 -6.61 -17.71 8.91
N GLU A 493 -6.51 -16.53 8.31
CA GLU A 493 -5.23 -15.85 8.08
C GLU A 493 -4.49 -15.60 9.41
N VAL A 494 -5.20 -15.14 10.45
CA VAL A 494 -4.59 -14.93 11.77
C VAL A 494 -4.00 -16.22 12.32
N TRP A 495 -4.69 -17.36 12.22
CA TRP A 495 -4.13 -18.63 12.68
C TRP A 495 -2.89 -19.03 11.88
N TRP A 496 -2.90 -18.83 10.55
CA TRP A 496 -1.74 -19.10 9.70
C TRP A 496 -0.54 -18.21 10.02
N THR A 497 -0.75 -16.94 10.40
CA THR A 497 0.36 -16.07 10.85
C THR A 497 1.06 -16.67 12.07
N ARG A 498 0.29 -17.23 13.02
CA ARG A 498 0.83 -17.90 14.22
C ARG A 498 1.55 -19.19 13.89
N TYR A 499 0.99 -19.99 12.99
CA TYR A 499 1.63 -21.22 12.53
C TYR A 499 2.98 -20.93 11.85
N LEU A 500 3.01 -20.04 10.85
CA LEU A 500 4.22 -19.72 10.10
C LEU A 500 5.26 -18.99 10.97
N GLY A 501 4.82 -18.11 11.87
CA GLY A 501 5.69 -17.50 12.88
C GLY A 501 6.33 -18.55 13.80
N ALA A 502 5.56 -19.51 14.31
CA ALA A 502 6.06 -20.60 15.16
C ALA A 502 7.01 -21.55 14.40
N VAL A 503 6.75 -21.83 13.12
CA VAL A 503 7.67 -22.58 12.25
C VAL A 503 8.97 -21.79 12.07
N GLY A 504 8.88 -20.48 11.79
CA GLY A 504 10.03 -19.59 11.72
C GLY A 504 10.85 -19.56 13.01
N LEU A 505 10.19 -19.57 14.18
CA LEU A 505 10.85 -19.66 15.48
C LEU A 505 11.65 -20.95 15.60
N MET A 506 11.03 -22.10 15.30
CA MET A 506 11.70 -23.40 15.31
C MET A 506 12.90 -23.43 14.35
N ILE A 507 12.73 -22.97 13.11
CA ILE A 507 13.83 -22.89 12.13
C ILE A 507 14.98 -22.05 12.69
N SER A 508 14.68 -20.92 13.31
CA SER A 508 15.71 -20.05 13.88
C SER A 508 16.44 -20.64 15.09
N LYS A 509 15.85 -21.61 15.80
CA LYS A 509 16.57 -22.31 16.88
C LYS A 509 17.54 -23.35 16.30
N ILE A 510 17.21 -23.99 15.17
CA ILE A 510 18.15 -24.86 14.46
C ILE A 510 19.22 -24.05 13.73
N TYR A 511 18.86 -22.90 13.16
CA TYR A 511 19.74 -22.02 12.40
C TYR A 511 19.88 -20.63 13.04
N PRO A 512 20.46 -20.46 14.25
CA PRO A 512 20.47 -19.17 14.97
C PRO A 512 21.05 -17.99 14.19
N GLY A 513 22.09 -18.22 13.38
CA GLY A 513 22.72 -17.20 12.56
C GLY A 513 22.08 -16.98 11.18
N GLY A 514 21.06 -17.75 10.82
CA GLY A 514 20.48 -17.73 9.47
C GLY A 514 21.43 -18.23 8.37
N ASN A 515 22.47 -18.98 8.73
CA ASN A 515 23.43 -19.58 7.81
C ASN A 515 23.01 -21.01 7.46
N PHE A 516 22.80 -21.27 6.18
CA PHE A 516 22.39 -22.57 5.65
C PHE A 516 23.53 -23.13 4.81
N ASP A 517 23.99 -24.32 5.18
CA ASP A 517 24.92 -25.10 4.37
C ASP A 517 24.08 -26.02 3.47
N GLY A 518 24.10 -25.74 2.16
CA GLY A 518 23.35 -26.51 1.17
C GLY A 518 23.85 -27.95 1.01
N ASP A 519 25.13 -28.19 1.28
CA ASP A 519 25.75 -29.52 1.18
C ASP A 519 25.50 -30.36 2.45
N ALA A 520 25.14 -29.69 3.55
CA ALA A 520 24.88 -30.32 4.84
C ALA A 520 23.63 -29.74 5.55
N PRO A 521 22.42 -29.92 4.98
CA PRO A 521 21.20 -29.42 5.61
C PRO A 521 20.95 -30.12 6.95
N ARG A 522 20.65 -29.34 8.00
CA ARG A 522 20.33 -29.86 9.35
C ARG A 522 18.87 -30.28 9.50
N LEU A 523 17.99 -29.75 8.65
CA LEU A 523 16.55 -29.96 8.72
C LEU A 523 15.94 -30.02 7.32
N LYS A 524 15.05 -30.98 7.09
CA LYS A 524 14.07 -30.97 6.01
C LYS A 524 12.66 -30.93 6.57
N ILE A 525 11.81 -30.15 5.92
CA ILE A 525 10.40 -30.00 6.29
C ILE A 525 9.55 -30.54 5.14
N ARG A 526 8.49 -31.27 5.47
CA ARG A 526 7.37 -31.59 4.57
C ARG A 526 6.08 -31.50 5.35
N SER A 527 4.97 -31.25 4.67
CA SER A 527 3.65 -31.22 5.30
C SER A 527 2.57 -31.84 4.44
N GLU A 528 1.56 -32.40 5.08
CA GLU A 528 0.40 -33.01 4.42
C GLU A 528 -0.88 -32.70 5.19
N TRP A 529 -2.01 -32.62 4.48
CA TRP A 529 -3.32 -32.72 5.11
C TRP A 529 -3.49 -34.15 5.63
N ALA A 530 -3.90 -34.28 6.89
CA ALA A 530 -4.09 -35.58 7.52
C ALA A 530 -5.46 -35.66 8.20
N SER A 531 -5.99 -36.87 8.28
CA SER A 531 -7.17 -37.22 9.08
C SER A 531 -6.75 -37.94 10.37
N GLY A 532 -7.71 -38.26 11.24
CA GLY A 532 -7.42 -38.94 12.50
C GLY A 532 -7.19 -38.01 13.69
N PHE A 533 -7.67 -36.76 13.61
CA PHE A 533 -7.57 -35.80 14.71
C PHE A 533 -8.87 -35.75 15.54
N GLY A 534 -8.76 -35.23 16.77
CA GLY A 534 -9.90 -35.10 17.69
C GLY A 534 -10.19 -36.37 18.49
N LYS A 535 -11.17 -36.31 19.40
CA LYS A 535 -11.50 -37.44 20.29
C LYS A 535 -12.03 -38.68 19.53
N ASN A 536 -12.63 -38.47 18.36
CA ASN A 536 -13.25 -39.51 17.55
C ASN A 536 -12.44 -39.83 16.27
N ASN A 537 -11.23 -39.27 16.12
CA ASN A 537 -10.37 -39.43 14.93
C ASN A 537 -11.04 -39.05 13.59
N ASP A 538 -12.04 -38.20 13.63
CA ASP A 538 -12.88 -37.77 12.50
C ASP A 538 -12.48 -36.41 11.92
N LYS A 539 -11.63 -35.65 12.62
CA LYS A 539 -11.22 -34.32 12.18
C LYS A 539 -10.00 -34.37 11.26
N GLU A 540 -10.00 -33.46 10.28
CA GLU A 540 -8.83 -33.16 9.47
C GLU A 540 -7.93 -32.12 10.15
N GLY A 541 -6.64 -32.20 9.86
CA GLY A 541 -5.61 -31.33 10.42
C GLY A 541 -4.35 -31.29 9.55
N LEU A 542 -3.32 -30.64 10.07
CA LEU A 542 -2.03 -30.53 9.43
C LEU A 542 -1.05 -31.50 10.07
N ARG A 543 -0.35 -32.29 9.26
CA ARG A 543 0.80 -33.07 9.72
C ARG A 543 2.09 -32.46 9.19
N LEU A 544 2.99 -32.10 10.11
CA LEU A 544 4.32 -31.60 9.83
C LEU A 544 5.35 -32.71 10.03
N ILE A 545 6.16 -33.00 9.02
CA ILE A 545 7.18 -34.03 9.04
C ILE A 545 8.54 -33.34 9.00
N LEU A 546 9.29 -33.47 10.08
CA LEU A 546 10.62 -32.91 10.24
C LEU A 546 11.65 -34.02 10.13
N SER A 547 12.49 -33.97 9.10
CA SER A 547 13.54 -34.98 8.89
C SER A 547 14.91 -34.40 9.23
N ILE A 548 15.67 -35.14 10.02
CA ILE A 548 17.05 -34.82 10.41
C ILE A 548 17.96 -35.99 10.06
N LYS A 549 19.24 -35.71 9.80
CA LYS A 549 20.21 -36.75 9.51
C LYS A 549 20.43 -37.61 10.76
N LYS A 550 20.35 -38.93 10.60
CA LYS A 550 20.66 -39.87 11.66
C LYS A 550 22.17 -39.90 11.88
N ILE A 551 22.61 -39.56 13.09
CA ILE A 551 24.03 -39.58 13.47
C ILE A 551 24.16 -40.48 14.69
N LYS A 552 25.02 -41.51 14.60
CA LYS A 552 25.27 -42.41 15.72
C LYS A 552 25.99 -41.62 16.83
N LYS A 553 25.38 -41.53 18.01
CA LYS A 553 25.85 -40.72 19.15
C LYS A 553 26.03 -39.24 18.74
N ASP A 554 24.96 -38.62 18.26
CA ASP A 554 24.96 -37.21 17.87
C ASP A 554 25.36 -36.30 19.04
N PRO A 555 26.54 -35.64 19.01
CA PRO A 555 26.94 -34.72 20.08
C PRO A 555 26.06 -33.47 20.13
N LEU A 556 25.32 -33.15 19.06
CA LEU A 556 24.39 -32.02 19.03
C LEU A 556 23.02 -32.34 19.62
N MET A 557 22.71 -33.63 19.83
CA MET A 557 21.40 -34.11 20.32
C MET A 557 20.26 -33.43 19.54
N LEU A 558 20.40 -33.37 18.20
CA LEU A 558 19.57 -32.49 17.37
C LEU A 558 18.09 -32.89 17.41
N LYS A 559 17.80 -34.17 17.60
CA LYS A 559 16.44 -34.69 17.75
C LYS A 559 15.78 -34.18 19.03
N GLU A 560 16.50 -34.22 20.13
CA GLU A 560 16.06 -33.75 21.44
C GLU A 560 15.87 -32.22 21.40
N ALA A 561 16.88 -31.49 20.90
CA ALA A 561 16.80 -30.04 20.72
C ALA A 561 15.61 -29.63 19.85
N LEU A 562 15.35 -30.35 18.75
CA LEU A 562 14.19 -30.11 17.91
C LEU A 562 12.88 -30.41 18.64
N SER A 563 12.84 -31.48 19.44
CA SER A 563 11.67 -31.86 20.24
C SER A 563 11.26 -30.76 21.23
N ASP A 564 12.22 -30.04 21.81
CA ASP A 564 11.95 -28.90 22.69
C ASP A 564 11.29 -27.73 21.94
N HIS A 565 11.69 -27.52 20.69
CA HIS A 565 11.24 -26.39 19.86
C HIS A 565 9.95 -26.66 19.07
N VAL A 566 9.55 -27.90 18.82
CA VAL A 566 8.26 -28.19 18.16
C VAL A 566 7.05 -27.87 19.05
N SER A 567 7.27 -27.73 20.37
CA SER A 567 6.22 -27.38 21.33
C SER A 567 5.51 -26.06 21.03
N TYR A 568 6.21 -25.09 20.42
CA TYR A 568 5.62 -23.82 19.97
C TYR A 568 4.57 -24.04 18.87
N ILE A 569 4.88 -24.89 17.89
CA ILE A 569 3.96 -25.23 16.78
C ILE A 569 2.78 -26.05 17.32
N GLN A 570 3.03 -27.05 18.18
CA GLN A 570 1.96 -27.85 18.80
C GLN A 570 0.97 -26.99 19.60
N LYS A 571 1.44 -25.93 20.26
CA LYS A 571 0.56 -24.99 20.98
C LYS A 571 -0.45 -24.34 20.04
N VAL A 572 -0.05 -23.94 18.84
CA VAL A 572 -0.95 -23.34 17.83
C VAL A 572 -2.09 -24.31 17.45
N GLY A 573 -1.80 -25.61 17.43
CA GLY A 573 -2.77 -26.64 17.07
C GLY A 573 -3.82 -26.99 18.14
N LYS A 574 -3.65 -26.53 19.38
CA LYS A 574 -4.57 -26.88 20.49
C LYS A 574 -5.83 -26.02 20.44
N SER A 575 -7.01 -26.64 20.59
CA SER A 575 -8.30 -25.93 20.47
C SER A 575 -8.49 -24.74 21.42
N LYS A 576 -7.91 -24.79 22.62
CA LYS A 576 -7.92 -23.64 23.55
C LYS A 576 -7.19 -22.40 23.01
N ASN A 577 -6.32 -22.58 22.04
CA ASN A 577 -5.51 -21.54 21.41
C ASN A 577 -6.02 -21.19 20.00
N TRP A 578 -7.15 -21.73 19.55
CA TRP A 578 -7.74 -21.34 18.26
C TRP A 578 -8.25 -19.89 18.29
N ILE A 579 -8.38 -19.27 17.12
CA ILE A 579 -8.77 -17.86 16.99
C ILE A 579 -10.26 -17.72 17.29
N GLY A 580 -10.59 -17.06 18.39
CA GLY A 580 -11.96 -17.04 18.94
C GLY A 580 -12.23 -18.13 19.98
N GLY A 581 -11.21 -18.85 20.44
CA GLY A 581 -11.34 -19.89 21.48
C GLY A 581 -11.72 -21.26 20.91
N ARG A 582 -12.28 -22.14 21.76
CA ARG A 582 -12.51 -23.57 21.42
C ARG A 582 -13.47 -23.79 20.26
N ASP A 583 -14.41 -22.87 20.08
CA ASP A 583 -15.43 -22.88 19.02
C ASP A 583 -15.04 -21.92 17.86
N GLY A 584 -13.84 -21.35 17.94
CA GLY A 584 -13.28 -20.47 16.93
C GLY A 584 -12.60 -21.20 15.79
N TRP A 585 -11.87 -20.44 14.98
CA TRP A 585 -11.16 -20.97 13.82
C TRP A 585 -9.80 -21.54 14.21
N GLY A 586 -9.53 -22.77 13.80
CA GLY A 586 -8.22 -23.37 13.94
C GLY A 586 -8.13 -24.78 13.40
N MET A 587 -6.97 -25.37 13.60
CA MET A 587 -6.66 -26.70 13.09
C MET A 587 -5.76 -27.46 14.05
N SER A 588 -5.97 -28.78 14.15
CA SER A 588 -5.06 -29.66 14.89
C SER A 588 -3.76 -29.84 14.12
N ILE A 589 -2.64 -29.92 14.84
CA ILE A 589 -1.32 -30.15 14.25
C ILE A 589 -0.71 -31.43 14.84
N ASP A 590 -0.31 -32.36 13.97
CA ASP A 590 0.52 -33.52 14.29
C ASP A 590 1.94 -33.24 13.82
N ILE A 591 2.96 -33.58 14.62
CA ILE A 591 4.36 -33.34 14.26
C ILE A 591 5.13 -34.64 14.41
N LYS A 592 5.77 -35.08 13.32
CA LYS A 592 6.61 -36.29 13.28
C LYS A 592 8.06 -35.92 13.03
N ILE A 593 8.93 -36.26 13.97
CA ILE A 593 10.39 -36.14 13.79
C ILE A 593 10.93 -37.49 13.30
N LYS A 594 11.59 -37.49 12.13
CA LYS A 594 12.17 -38.67 11.50
C LYS A 594 13.68 -38.51 11.39
N GLU A 595 14.41 -39.55 11.80
CA GLU A 595 15.84 -39.67 11.53
C GLU A 595 16.04 -40.43 10.23
N VAL A 596 16.73 -39.82 9.27
CA VAL A 596 16.97 -40.39 7.93
C VAL A 596 18.47 -40.58 7.68
N GLU A 597 18.84 -41.66 7.00
CA GLU A 597 20.26 -41.96 6.69
C GLU A 597 20.85 -40.97 5.68
N LYS A 598 20.03 -40.49 4.74
CA LYS A 598 20.39 -39.44 3.77
C LYS A 598 19.35 -38.32 3.77
N MET A 599 19.86 -37.11 3.62
CA MET A 599 19.07 -35.89 3.46
C MET A 599 18.91 -35.65 1.95
N ASP A 600 18.20 -36.54 1.25
CA ASP A 600 17.91 -36.46 -0.21
C ASP A 600 16.68 -35.63 -0.53
#